data_AF-A0A1F4EU09-F1
#
_entry.id   AF-A0A1F4EU09-F1
#
_cell.length_a   1.000
_cell.length_b   1.000
_cell.length_c   1.000
_cell.angle_alpha   90.00
_cell.angle_beta   90.00
_cell.angle_gamma   90.00
#
_symmetry.space_group_name_H-M   'P 1'
#
loop_
_entity.id
_entity.type
_entity.pdbx_description
1 polymer ?
#
loop_
_entity_poly.entity_id
_entity_poly.type
_entity_poly.pdbx_seq_one_letter_code
_entity_poly.pdbx_strand_id
1 'polypeptide(L)' 'MLRTVTVKLKDRLLAEIEAEARARRTTRSAVVRARLERAAASGGSAWDGMRDLVIRSEAAPPDLAGSKAHLRGYGGSRRR' A
#
# COMPACT_ATOMS: atom_id res chain seq x y z
N MET A 1 -9.49 -4.08 18.95
CA MET A 1 -8.93 -3.83 20.30
C MET A 1 -7.78 -2.84 20.18
N LEU A 2 -7.72 -1.81 21.04
CA LEU A 2 -6.65 -0.79 21.02
C LEU A 2 -5.43 -1.30 21.80
N ARG A 3 -4.23 -1.06 21.27
CA ARG A 3 -2.95 -1.38 21.91
C ARG A 3 -2.06 -0.14 21.91
N THR A 4 -1.32 0.08 22.99
CA THR A 4 -0.42 1.22 23.14
C THR A 4 1.00 0.83 22.76
N VAL A 5 1.68 1.70 22.02
CA VAL A 5 3.09 1.54 21.64
C VAL A 5 3.82 2.84 21.96
N THR A 6 5.04 2.73 22.47
CA THR A 6 5.92 3.87 22.75
C THR A 6 7.07 3.88 21.75
N VAL A 7 7.31 5.02 21.10
CA VAL A 7 8.37 5.18 20.10
C VAL A 7 9.14 6.47 20.36
N LYS A 8 10.46 6.47 20.10
CA LYS A 8 11.28 7.68 20.08
C LYS A 8 11.14 8.35 18.72
N LEU A 9 10.82 9.63 18.69
CA LEU A 9 10.66 10.43 17.47
C LEU A 9 11.67 11.57 17.45
N LYS A 10 12.07 11.99 16.25
CA LYS A 10 12.82 13.25 16.07
C LYS A 10 11.88 14.42 16.39
N ASP A 11 12.40 15.47 17.02
CA ASP A 11 11.60 16.63 17.44
C ASP A 11 10.83 17.29 16.29
N ARG A 12 11.48 17.38 15.12
CA ARG A 12 10.85 17.89 13.89
C ARG A 12 9.57 17.12 13.56
N LEU A 13 9.58 15.79 13.66
CA LEU A 13 8.43 14.95 13.33
C LEU A 13 7.30 15.13 14.36
N LEU A 14 7.65 15.31 15.63
CA LEU A 14 6.69 15.62 16.67
C LEU A 14 6.01 16.98 16.41
N ALA A 15 6.78 18.00 16.06
CA ALA A 15 6.26 19.33 15.74
C ALA A 15 5.29 19.30 14.54
N GLU A 16 5.60 18.53 13.50
CA GLU A 16 4.71 18.34 12.34
C GLU A 16 3.39 17.65 12.73
N ILE A 17 3.44 16.65 13.61
CA ILE A 17 2.24 15.95 14.12
C ILE A 17 1.38 16.90 14.96
N GLU A 18 2.00 17.73 15.81
CA GLU A 18 1.29 18.68 16.65
C GLU A 18 0.63 19.80 15.86
N ALA A 19 1.32 20.31 14.84
CA ALA A 19 0.75 21.28 13.90
C ALA A 19 -0.47 20.70 13.17
N GLU A 20 -0.37 19.45 12.67
CA GLU A 20 -1.50 18.77 12.01
C GLU A 20 -2.67 18.52 12.97
N ALA A 21 -2.40 18.09 14.21
CA ALA A 21 -3.41 17.86 15.22
C ALA A 21 -4.19 19.14 15.54
N ARG A 22 -3.48 20.27 15.67
CA ARG A 22 -4.08 21.60 15.87
C ARG A 22 -4.93 22.02 14.67
N ALA A 23 -4.39 21.92 13.46
CA ALA A 23 -5.09 22.30 12.24
C ALA A 23 -6.38 21.49 12.03
N ARG A 24 -6.35 20.20 12.39
CA ARG A 24 -7.50 19.28 12.24
C ARG A 24 -8.41 19.22 13.46
N ARG A 25 -8.10 19.95 14.54
CA ARG A 25 -8.82 19.89 15.83
C ARG A 25 -8.98 18.45 16.34
N THR A 26 -7.92 17.66 16.26
CA THR A 26 -7.90 16.25 16.66
C THR A 26 -6.71 15.96 17.58
N THR A 27 -6.59 14.72 18.05
CA THR A 27 -5.50 14.33 18.97
C THR A 27 -4.24 13.91 18.21
N ARG A 28 -3.07 14.07 18.86
CA ARG A 28 -1.78 13.59 18.34
C ARG A 28 -1.83 12.10 17.98
N SER A 29 -2.44 11.28 18.83
CA SER A 29 -2.59 9.85 18.60
C SER A 29 -3.50 9.52 17.41
N ALA A 30 -4.54 10.31 17.15
CA ALA A 30 -5.36 10.17 15.96
C ALA A 30 -4.59 10.49 14.68
N VAL A 31 -3.78 11.57 14.69
CA VAL A 31 -2.90 11.90 13.56
C VAL A 31 -1.89 10.78 13.30
N VAL A 32 -1.21 10.30 14.35
CA VAL A 32 -0.22 9.22 14.24
C VAL A 32 -0.89 7.96 13.66
N ARG A 33 -2.04 7.56 14.19
CA ARG A 33 -2.77 6.38 13.70
C ARG A 33 -3.17 6.53 12.23
N ALA A 34 -3.73 7.67 11.83
CA ALA A 34 -4.13 7.94 10.45
C ALA A 34 -2.93 7.99 9.48
N ARG A 35 -1.76 8.46 9.91
CA ARG A 35 -0.52 8.40 9.11
C ARG A 35 -0.03 6.95 8.96
N LEU A 36 -0.05 6.16 10.02
CA LEU A 36 0.33 4.74 9.99
C LEU A 36 -0.62 3.91 9.12
N GLU A 37 -1.93 4.11 9.23
CA GLU A 37 -2.94 3.43 8.41
C GLU A 37 -2.78 3.77 6.92
N ARG A 38 -2.55 5.05 6.58
CA ARG A 38 -2.27 5.45 5.20
C ARG A 38 -0.98 4.84 4.65
N ALA A 39 0.07 4.79 5.46
CA ALA A 39 1.34 4.17 5.05
C ALA A 39 1.14 2.67 4.80
N ALA A 40 0.41 1.98 5.69
CA ALA A 40 0.06 0.57 5.51
C ALA A 40 -0.78 0.33 4.25
N ALA A 41 -1.77 1.18 3.97
CA ALA A 41 -2.59 1.10 2.76
C ALA A 41 -1.80 1.38 1.48
N SER A 42 -0.75 2.23 1.55
CA SER A 42 0.11 2.54 0.41
C SER A 42 1.04 1.38 0.04
N GLY A 43 1.26 0.42 0.94
CA GLY A 43 1.87 -0.87 0.62
C GLY A 43 0.78 -1.80 0.10
N GLY A 44 0.54 -1.80 -1.22
CA GLY A 44 -0.33 -2.80 -1.84
C GLY A 44 0.04 -4.19 -1.34
N SER A 45 -0.95 -5.03 -1.08
CA SER A 45 -0.72 -6.38 -0.57
C SER A 45 0.23 -7.14 -1.50
N ALA A 46 0.94 -8.15 -0.99
CA ALA A 46 1.72 -9.06 -1.85
C ALA A 46 0.85 -9.59 -3.01
N TRP A 47 -0.45 -9.80 -2.74
CA TRP A 47 -1.47 -10.15 -3.72
C TRP A 47 -1.69 -9.09 -4.82
N ASP A 48 -1.70 -7.79 -4.47
CA ASP A 48 -1.75 -6.70 -5.45
C ASP A 48 -0.50 -6.68 -6.34
N GLY A 49 0.64 -7.12 -5.81
CA GLY A 49 1.86 -7.40 -6.57
C GLY A 49 1.70 -8.52 -7.59
N MET A 50 0.88 -9.53 -7.31
CA MET A 50 0.75 -10.76 -8.11
C MET A 50 -0.49 -10.79 -9.02
N ARG A 51 -1.29 -9.73 -9.10
CA ARG A 51 -2.53 -9.70 -9.92
C ARG A 51 -2.32 -10.01 -11.41
N ASP A 52 -1.13 -9.76 -11.95
CA ASP A 52 -0.75 -10.12 -13.32
C ASP A 52 -0.35 -11.59 -13.48
N LEU A 53 -0.14 -12.31 -12.37
CA LEU A 53 0.15 -13.74 -12.32
C LEU A 53 -1.12 -14.58 -12.12
N VAL A 54 -2.23 -13.97 -11.71
CA VAL A 54 -3.50 -14.67 -11.50
C VAL A 54 -4.15 -14.97 -12.84
N ILE A 55 -4.30 -16.26 -13.15
CA ILE A 55 -5.04 -16.75 -14.29
C ILE A 55 -6.53 -16.39 -14.08
N ARG A 56 -7.05 -15.46 -14.88
CA ARG A 56 -8.40 -14.88 -14.73
C ARG A 56 -9.54 -15.83 -15.13
N SER A 57 -9.22 -16.98 -15.71
CA SER A 57 -10.17 -17.88 -16.36
C SER A 57 -9.59 -19.31 -16.40
N GLU A 58 -10.36 -20.32 -16.00
CA GLU A 58 -9.99 -21.73 -16.20
C GLU A 58 -9.90 -22.11 -17.69
N ALA A 59 -10.56 -21.35 -18.57
CA ALA A 59 -10.41 -21.47 -20.01
C ALA A 59 -9.18 -20.66 -20.47
N ALA A 60 -8.09 -21.36 -20.76
CA ALA A 60 -6.93 -20.81 -21.44
C ALA A 60 -7.11 -20.92 -22.97
N PRO A 61 -6.74 -19.90 -23.75
CA PRO A 61 -6.63 -20.02 -25.20
C PRO A 61 -5.75 -21.22 -25.57
N PRO A 62 -6.12 -22.01 -26.60
CA PRO A 62 -5.36 -23.19 -27.00
C PRO A 62 -3.93 -22.87 -27.49
N ASP A 63 -3.67 -21.61 -27.84
CA ASP A 63 -2.39 -21.10 -28.34
C ASP A 63 -1.58 -20.33 -27.27
N LEU A 64 -1.88 -20.50 -25.98
CA LEU A 64 -1.25 -19.74 -24.89
C LEU A 64 0.29 -19.80 -24.92
N ALA A 65 0.87 -20.97 -25.21
CA ALA A 65 2.32 -21.17 -25.30
C ALA A 65 2.92 -20.69 -26.63
N GLY A 66 2.12 -20.56 -27.69
CA GLY A 66 2.57 -20.23 -29.04
C GLY A 66 2.45 -18.74 -29.39
N SER A 67 1.55 -18.01 -28.72
CA SER A 67 1.23 -16.62 -29.05
C SER A 67 1.73 -15.64 -28.00
N LYS A 68 2.78 -14.88 -28.36
CA LYS A 68 3.32 -13.78 -27.53
C LYS A 68 2.31 -12.64 -27.31
N ALA A 69 1.21 -12.61 -28.06
CA ALA A 69 0.16 -11.61 -27.87
C ALA A 69 -0.48 -11.70 -26.47
N HIS A 70 -0.54 -12.91 -25.90
CA HIS A 70 -1.08 -13.16 -24.56
C HIS A 70 -0.16 -12.71 -23.42
N LEU A 71 1.12 -12.43 -23.71
CA LEU A 71 2.11 -11.95 -22.73
C LEU A 71 2.15 -10.41 -22.60
N ARG A 72 1.26 -9.69 -23.29
CA ARG A 72 1.21 -8.22 -23.24
C ARG A 72 0.93 -7.74 -21.81
N GLY A 73 1.90 -7.06 -21.21
CA GLY A 73 1.82 -6.53 -19.84
C GLY A 73 2.21 -7.51 -18.74
N TYR A 74 2.53 -8.76 -19.09
CA TYR A 74 3.02 -9.77 -18.14
C TYR A 74 4.42 -9.42 -17.63
N GLY A 75 4.64 -9.43 -16.31
CA GLY A 75 5.95 -9.15 -15.70
C GLY A 75 6.44 -7.70 -15.87
N GLY A 76 5.56 -6.77 -16.25
CA GLY A 76 5.91 -5.37 -16.44
C GLY A 76 6.29 -4.67 -15.12
N SER A 77 7.45 -4.01 -15.10
CA SER A 77 7.88 -3.18 -13.96
C SER A 77 6.93 -1.99 -13.79
N ARG A 78 6.18 -2.00 -12.68
CA ARG A 78 5.32 -0.88 -12.29
C ARG A 78 6.22 0.19 -11.67
N ARG A 79 6.53 1.25 -12.42
CA ARG A 79 7.23 2.43 -11.87
C ARG A 79 6.37 2.99 -10.74
N ARG A 80 6.96 3.06 -9.55
CA ARG A 80 6.35 3.54 -8.31
C ARG A 80 6.83 4.95 -8.01
#